data_AF-A0A7J3BCL4-F1
#
_entry.id   AF-A0A7J3BCL4-F1
#
_cell.length_a   1.000
_cell.length_b   1.000
_cell.length_c   1.000
_cell.angle_alpha   90.00
_cell.angle_beta   90.00
_cell.angle_gamma   90.00
#
_symmetry.space_group_name_H-M   'P 1'
#
loop_
_entity.id
_entity.type
_entity.pdbx_description
1 polymer ?
#
loop_
_entity_poly.entity_id
_entity_poly.type
_entity_poly.pdbx_seq_one_letter_code
_entity_poly.pdbx_strand_id
1 'polypeptide(L)'
;MQRGGDILTAGIMAIIVGVAILLFAVGTVSLMQTIPIMAIGVGLWILMIGLMKGEKTPLYERSKVQTLLWSALIIAGGVVWLMSTVVPELGLVWLSVFLISSGLIIVASYILGKSSGYR
;
A
#
# COMPACT_ATOMS: atom_id res chain seq x y z
N MET A 1 -11.48 10.68 21.92
CA MET A 1 -11.41 9.22 21.68
C MET A 1 -10.31 8.83 20.66
N GLN A 2 -9.16 9.53 20.62
CA GLN A 2 -8.09 9.25 19.64
C GLN A 2 -7.13 8.12 20.05
N ARG A 3 -6.77 8.01 21.34
CA ARG A 3 -5.78 7.03 21.84
C ARG A 3 -6.09 5.56 21.50
N GLY A 4 -7.36 5.17 21.43
CA GLY A 4 -7.74 3.79 21.12
C GLY A 4 -7.46 3.39 19.66
N GLY A 5 -7.65 4.31 18.72
CA GLY A 5 -7.36 4.07 17.30
C GLY A 5 -5.85 4.04 17.00
N ASP A 6 -5.09 4.87 17.71
CA ASP A 6 -3.63 4.93 17.55
C ASP A 6 -2.95 3.64 18.04
N ILE A 7 -3.42 3.08 19.16
CA ILE A 7 -2.91 1.80 19.69
C ILE A 7 -3.29 0.63 18.76
N LEU A 8 -4.51 0.64 18.22
CA LEU A 8 -4.96 -0.41 17.31
C LEU A 8 -4.16 -0.40 16.00
N THR A 9 -3.92 0.77 15.43
CA THR A 9 -3.12 0.91 14.19
C THR A 9 -1.66 0.51 14.39
N ALA A 10 -1.05 0.89 15.51
CA ALA A 10 0.29 0.43 15.87
C ALA A 10 0.35 -1.10 16.07
N GLY A 11 -0.68 -1.68 16.71
CA GLY A 11 -0.80 -3.13 16.91
C GLY A 11 -0.89 -3.90 15.59
N ILE A 12 -1.70 -3.42 14.63
CA ILE A 12 -1.81 -4.04 13.30
C ILE A 12 -0.46 -4.00 12.58
N MET A 13 0.27 -2.88 12.66
CA MET A 13 1.58 -2.77 12.04
C MET A 13 2.59 -3.75 12.67
N ALA A 14 2.59 -3.88 13.99
CA ALA A 14 3.43 -4.84 14.71
C ALA A 14 3.11 -6.29 14.34
N ILE A 15 1.82 -6.62 14.14
CA ILE A 15 1.41 -7.96 13.69
C ILE A 15 1.90 -8.21 12.25
N ILE A 16 1.74 -7.27 11.33
CA ILE A 16 2.20 -7.41 9.94
C ILE A 16 3.70 -7.68 9.88
N VAL A 17 4.49 -6.86 10.60
CA VAL A 17 5.94 -7.01 10.67
C VAL A 17 6.32 -8.32 11.37
N GLY A 18 5.67 -8.64 12.49
CA GLY A 18 5.93 -9.86 13.26
C GLY A 18 5.64 -11.13 12.46
N VAL A 19 4.52 -11.17 11.72
CA VAL A 19 4.18 -12.30 10.85
C VAL A 19 5.18 -12.43 9.71
N ALA A 20 5.59 -11.34 9.07
CA ALA A 20 6.60 -11.39 8.01
C ALA A 20 7.95 -11.92 8.51
N ILE A 21 8.38 -11.51 9.71
CA ILE A 21 9.61 -12.00 10.35
C ILE A 21 9.48 -13.48 10.72
N LEU A 22 8.35 -13.91 11.28
CA LEU A 22 8.11 -15.32 11.62
C LEU A 22 8.13 -16.22 10.38
N LEU A 23 7.46 -15.80 9.30
CA LEU A 23 7.46 -16.54 8.04
C LEU A 23 8.87 -16.68 7.45
N PHE A 24 9.71 -15.65 7.58
CA PHE A 24 11.12 -15.72 7.21
C PHE A 24 11.92 -16.65 8.13
N ALA A 25 11.72 -16.55 9.45
CA ALA A 25 12.45 -17.35 10.45
C ALA A 25 12.16 -18.85 10.35
N VAL A 26 10.93 -19.23 9.96
CA VAL A 26 10.54 -20.64 9.72
C VAL A 26 11.02 -21.14 8.35
N GLY A 27 11.66 -20.28 7.54
CA GLY A 27 12.17 -20.64 6.21
C GLY A 27 11.08 -20.83 5.16
N THR A 28 9.84 -20.41 5.45
CA THR A 28 8.71 -20.54 4.51
C THR A 28 8.79 -19.57 3.34
N VAL A 29 9.51 -18.46 3.51
CA VAL A 29 9.73 -17.43 2.49
C VAL A 29 11.19 -16.99 2.50
N SER A 30 11.72 -16.78 1.30
CA SER A 30 13.07 -16.26 1.10
C SER A 30 13.15 -14.76 1.42
N LEU A 31 14.36 -14.24 1.68
CA LEU A 31 14.60 -12.82 1.91
C LEU A 31 14.05 -11.94 0.76
N MET A 32 14.15 -12.44 -0.48
CA MET A 32 13.63 -11.77 -1.68
C MET A 32 12.10 -11.69 -1.72
N GLN A 33 11.39 -12.54 -0.96
CA GLN A 33 9.94 -12.54 -0.84
C GLN A 33 9.45 -11.81 0.42
N THR A 34 10.28 -11.74 1.47
CA THR A 34 9.93 -11.02 2.71
C THR A 34 9.70 -9.53 2.46
N ILE A 35 10.55 -8.88 1.67
CA ILE A 35 10.42 -7.46 1.35
C ILE A 35 9.09 -7.13 0.63
N PRO A 36 8.71 -7.82 -0.47
CA PRO A 36 7.43 -7.56 -1.11
C PRO A 36 6.22 -7.89 -0.23
N ILE A 37 6.28 -8.93 0.60
CA ILE A 37 5.20 -9.26 1.55
C ILE A 37 5.02 -8.14 2.58
N MET A 38 6.12 -7.61 3.13
CA MET A 38 6.06 -6.45 4.03
C MET A 38 5.46 -5.24 3.32
N ALA A 39 5.87 -4.96 2.07
CA ALA A 39 5.31 -3.85 1.29
C ALA A 39 3.79 -3.99 1.09
N ILE A 40 3.30 -5.19 0.75
CA ILE A 40 1.86 -5.47 0.65
C ILE A 40 1.17 -5.23 1.99
N GLY A 41 1.74 -5.73 3.08
CA GLY A 41 1.20 -5.54 4.43
C GLY A 41 1.10 -4.06 4.82
N VAL A 42 2.16 -3.29 4.62
CA VAL A 42 2.16 -1.84 4.86
C VAL A 42 1.11 -1.14 3.98
N GLY A 43 1.00 -1.51 2.71
CA GLY A 43 -0.01 -0.97 1.81
C GLY A 43 -1.43 -1.23 2.30
N LEU A 44 -1.73 -2.46 2.74
CA LEU A 44 -3.03 -2.82 3.32
C LEU A 44 -3.32 -2.05 4.62
N TRP A 45 -2.30 -1.83 5.45
CA TRP A 45 -2.42 -1.04 6.67
C TRP A 45 -2.76 0.43 6.38
N ILE A 46 -2.06 1.07 5.43
CA ILE A 46 -2.36 2.43 4.99
C ILE A 46 -3.78 2.51 4.40
N LEU A 47 -4.18 1.49 3.63
CA LEU A 47 -5.53 1.39 3.07
C LEU A 47 -6.60 1.33 4.18
N MET A 48 -6.39 0.51 5.20
CA MET A 48 -7.27 0.43 6.37
C MET A 48 -7.36 1.77 7.10
N ILE A 49 -6.24 2.48 7.31
CA ILE A 49 -6.25 3.82 7.91
C ILE A 49 -7.05 4.80 7.04
N GLY A 50 -6.85 4.77 5.72
CA GLY A 50 -7.59 5.57 4.76
C GLY A 50 -9.10 5.31 4.80
N LEU A 51 -9.52 4.05 4.98
CA LEU A 51 -10.93 3.69 5.12
C LEU A 51 -11.53 4.13 6.46
N MET A 52 -10.78 4.00 7.56
CA MET A 52 -11.20 4.38 8.91
C MET A 52 -11.29 5.88 9.14
N LYS A 53 -10.50 6.70 8.42
CA LYS A 53 -10.70 8.15 8.40
C LYS A 53 -12.05 8.49 7.75
N GLY A 54 -13.02 8.89 8.56
CA GLY A 54 -14.31 9.42 8.12
C GLY A 54 -14.16 10.74 7.35
N GLU A 55 -15.21 11.15 6.62
CA GLU A 55 -15.27 12.31 5.68
C GLU A 55 -14.84 13.68 6.24
N LYS A 56 -14.53 13.78 7.54
CA LYS A 56 -14.02 15.01 8.18
C LYS A 56 -12.50 15.12 8.01
N THR A 57 -12.00 15.01 6.79
CA THR A 57 -10.61 15.39 6.49
C THR A 57 -10.53 16.92 6.37
N PRO A 58 -9.74 17.61 7.20
CA PRO A 58 -9.54 19.05 7.07
C PRO A 58 -8.89 19.38 5.71
N LEU A 59 -9.13 20.58 5.19
CA LEU A 59 -8.68 21.07 3.86
C LEU A 59 -7.16 20.99 3.59
N TYR A 60 -6.35 20.56 4.56
CA TYR A 60 -4.90 20.40 4.45
C TYR A 60 -4.44 18.92 4.51
N GLU A 61 -5.32 17.96 4.79
CA GLU A 61 -4.98 16.53 4.72
C GLU A 61 -5.21 15.99 3.32
N ARG A 62 -4.24 15.22 2.77
CA ARG A 62 -4.42 14.48 1.51
C ARG A 62 -5.78 13.81 1.49
N SER A 63 -6.57 14.08 0.45
CA SER A 63 -7.92 13.53 0.28
C SER A 63 -7.95 12.03 0.55
N LYS A 64 -9.03 11.54 1.17
CA LYS A 64 -9.28 10.10 1.40
C LYS A 64 -9.03 9.27 0.14
N VAL A 65 -9.45 9.79 -1.01
CA VAL A 65 -9.26 9.15 -2.32
C VAL A 65 -7.78 9.06 -2.70
N GLN A 66 -7.00 10.12 -2.44
CA GLN A 66 -5.56 10.11 -2.71
C GLN A 66 -4.82 9.10 -1.82
N THR A 67 -5.19 9.01 -0.54
CA THR A 67 -4.62 8.01 0.39
C THR A 67 -4.94 6.58 -0.07
N LEU A 68 -6.18 6.33 -0.53
CA LEU A 68 -6.56 5.04 -1.11
C LEU A 68 -5.75 4.72 -2.38
N LEU A 69 -5.60 5.66 -3.30
CA LEU A 69 -4.82 5.48 -4.53
C LEU A 69 -3.35 5.17 -4.26
N TRP A 70 -2.71 5.87 -3.31
CA TRP A 70 -1.34 5.56 -2.90
C TRP A 70 -1.22 4.19 -2.23
N SER A 71 -2.18 3.82 -1.36
CA SER A 71 -2.16 2.51 -0.71
C SER A 71 -2.31 1.37 -1.73
N ALA A 72 -3.18 1.53 -2.73
CA ALA A 72 -3.37 0.59 -3.81
C ALA A 72 -2.09 0.43 -4.66
N LEU A 73 -1.36 1.52 -4.91
CA LEU A 73 -0.07 1.47 -5.60
C LEU A 73 0.99 0.68 -4.84
N ILE A 74 1.07 0.88 -3.51
CA ILE A 74 2.03 0.15 -2.67
C ILE A 74 1.72 -1.35 -2.70
N ILE A 75 0.44 -1.72 -2.58
CA ILE A 75 0.00 -3.12 -2.67
C ILE A 75 0.34 -3.70 -4.05
N ALA A 76 -0.05 -3.01 -5.12
CA ALA A 76 0.21 -3.47 -6.49
C ALA A 76 1.71 -3.63 -6.77
N GLY A 77 2.55 -2.71 -6.30
CA GLY A 77 4.00 -2.78 -6.45
C GLY A 77 4.60 -3.97 -5.69
N GLY A 78 4.14 -4.20 -4.46
CA GLY A 78 4.53 -5.38 -3.68
C GLY A 78 4.11 -6.70 -4.35
N VAL A 79 2.91 -6.77 -4.92
CA VAL A 79 2.44 -7.95 -5.67
C VAL A 79 3.27 -8.18 -6.93
N VAL A 80 3.54 -7.13 -7.70
CA VAL A 80 4.35 -7.20 -8.93
C VAL A 80 5.76 -7.68 -8.62
N TRP A 81 6.36 -7.17 -7.55
CA TRP A 81 7.65 -7.65 -7.09
C TRP A 81 7.58 -9.13 -6.68
N LEU A 82 6.58 -9.52 -5.87
CA LEU A 82 6.39 -10.91 -5.49
C LEU A 82 6.28 -11.84 -6.71
N MET A 83 5.43 -11.48 -7.68
CA MET A 83 5.25 -12.26 -8.90
C MET A 83 6.52 -12.32 -9.75
N SER A 84 7.34 -11.27 -9.75
CA SER A 84 8.64 -11.27 -10.44
C SER A 84 9.66 -12.22 -9.80
N THR A 85 9.51 -12.55 -8.51
CA THR A 85 10.35 -13.57 -7.85
C THR A 85 9.85 -15.00 -8.08
N VAL A 86 8.55 -15.18 -8.35
CA VAL A 86 7.93 -16.50 -8.56
C VAL A 86 7.97 -16.92 -10.03
N VAL A 87 7.70 -15.98 -10.95
CA VAL A 87 7.69 -16.20 -12.40
C VAL A 87 8.56 -15.12 -13.07
N PRO A 88 9.89 -15.30 -13.09
CA PRO A 88 10.83 -14.26 -13.53
C PRO A 88 10.65 -13.87 -15.00
N GLU A 89 10.26 -14.83 -15.85
CA GLU A 89 10.04 -14.64 -17.29
C GLU A 89 8.96 -13.60 -17.60
N LEU A 90 7.98 -13.46 -16.72
CA LEU A 90 6.91 -12.47 -16.84
C LEU A 90 7.20 -11.18 -16.06
N GLY A 91 8.35 -11.06 -15.38
CA GLY A 91 8.66 -9.92 -14.53
C GLY A 91 8.59 -8.58 -15.26
N LEU A 92 9.10 -8.51 -16.49
CA LEU A 92 9.02 -7.31 -17.34
C LEU A 92 7.57 -6.97 -17.75
N VAL A 93 6.73 -7.98 -17.97
CA VAL A 93 5.30 -7.79 -18.29
C VAL A 93 4.57 -7.23 -17.07
N TRP A 94 4.78 -7.82 -15.89
CA TRP A 94 4.19 -7.33 -14.64
C TRP A 94 4.66 -5.93 -14.28
N LEU A 95 5.95 -5.62 -14.48
CA LEU A 95 6.48 -4.27 -14.32
C LEU A 95 5.82 -3.28 -15.27
N SER A 96 5.61 -3.66 -16.54
CA SER A 96 4.96 -2.80 -17.53
C SER A 96 3.52 -2.51 -17.17
N VAL A 97 2.75 -3.54 -16.76
CA VAL A 97 1.38 -3.38 -16.26
C VAL A 97 1.34 -2.49 -15.02
N PHE A 98 2.31 -2.63 -14.11
CA PHE A 98 2.44 -1.78 -12.94
C PHE A 98 2.73 -0.32 -13.31
N LEU A 99 3.67 -0.07 -14.23
CA LEU A 99 4.00 1.29 -14.66
C LEU A 99 2.80 1.96 -15.35
N ILE A 100 2.11 1.26 -16.24
CA ILE A 100 0.90 1.77 -16.92
C ILE A 100 -0.20 2.09 -15.91
N SER A 101 -0.53 1.15 -15.01
CA SER A 101 -1.55 1.37 -13.98
C SER A 101 -1.16 2.50 -13.01
N SER A 102 0.13 2.62 -12.68
CA SER A 102 0.62 3.72 -11.84
C SER A 102 0.51 5.08 -12.51
N GLY A 103 0.82 5.17 -13.81
CA GLY A 103 0.63 6.37 -14.61
C GLY A 103 -0.85 6.79 -14.63
N LEU A 104 -1.77 5.84 -14.85
CA LEU A 104 -3.21 6.11 -14.81
C LEU A 104 -3.67 6.61 -13.44
N ILE A 105 -3.18 6.01 -12.35
CA ILE A 105 -3.52 6.42 -10.98
C ILE A 105 -2.97 7.82 -10.65
N ILE A 106 -1.77 8.16 -11.09
CA ILE A 106 -1.16 9.49 -10.91
C ILE A 106 -1.98 10.54 -11.68
N VAL A 107 -2.32 10.27 -12.93
CA VAL A 107 -3.15 11.15 -13.75
C VAL A 107 -4.53 11.35 -13.13
N ALA A 108 -5.19 10.26 -12.69
CA ALA A 108 -6.46 10.33 -11.99
C ALA A 108 -6.36 11.16 -10.70
N SER A 109 -5.31 10.94 -9.91
CA SER A 109 -5.04 11.70 -8.67
C SER A 109 -4.88 13.20 -8.96
N TYR A 110 -4.17 13.55 -10.03
CA TYR A 110 -3.97 14.95 -10.43
C TYR A 110 -5.28 15.62 -10.86
N ILE A 111 -6.09 14.95 -11.67
CA ILE A 111 -7.39 15.45 -12.12
C ILE A 111 -8.34 15.63 -10.93
N LEU A 112 -8.39 14.65 -10.03
CA LEU A 112 -9.20 14.71 -8.81
C LEU A 112 -8.73 15.81 -7.85
N GLY A 113 -7.42 16.01 -7.71
CA GLY A 113 -6.85 17.09 -6.92
C GLY A 113 -7.21 18.48 -7.48
N LYS A 114 -7.14 18.65 -8.80
CA LYS A 114 -7.53 19.89 -9.50
C LYS A 114 -9.04 20.17 -9.39
N SER A 115 -9.88 19.14 -9.45
CA SER A 115 -11.34 19.23 -9.30
C SER A 115 -11.77 19.62 -7.87
N SER A 116 -11.03 19.15 -6.85
CA SER A 116 -11.34 19.36 -5.44
C SER A 116 -10.98 20.75 -4.89
N GLY A 117 -10.49 21.68 -5.71
CA GLY A 117 -10.18 23.04 -5.27
C GLY A 117 -8.96 23.20 -4.36
N TYR A 118 -8.04 22.22 -4.35
CA TYR A 118 -6.71 22.42 -3.78
C TYR A 118 -5.94 23.41 -4.68
N ARG A 119 -5.88 24.67 -4.25
CA ARG A 119 -4.89 25.65 -4.70
C ARG A 119 -3.57 25.43 -3.98
#